data_AF-A0A0G1MV10-F1
#
_entry.id   AF-A0A0G1MV10-F1
#
_cell.length_a   1.000
_cell.length_b   1.000
_cell.length_c   1.000
_cell.angle_alpha   90.00
_cell.angle_beta   90.00
_cell.angle_gamma   90.00
#
_symmetry.space_group_name_H-M   'P 1'
#
loop_
_entity.id
_entity.type
_entity.pdbx_description
1 polymer ?
#
loop_
_entity_poly.entity_id
_entity_poly.type
_entity_poly.pdbx_seq_one_letter_code
_entity_poly.pdbx_strand_id
1 'polypeptide(L)'
;MAEFFQHYWVQMGLSIFLSLLPVFIWIDFLLKQNEDSPKTLIKVFLFGVFSVVPILGIQYLWLFYPKFNLYSLFQHGDATVPVGFLATFIFVGIFEEFTKFNMLRHLKWAKVELKTVNDAMKYMLIIALGFSFTENMLYFSNILSNQQLGEFFHAFVFRSVFTMAAHMIFSSIVAYHYAIGRFGNPILELDRWTGQKHPFMDWLKRIFGIQEQNVFRFQKTVEGLWAAMGLHALFNFSLQMNHLGYSLAIVVFGFIMVLYLRKKRMNYLVFTTAERQRPSTIGIAEEKVVIELMGMWFNEKKYKEVIEICDRLGKRDPDNLVVKLFRAKAVDAKKIERVKRAIHLLFSEEDYDVENEELSLFDRFKTVQKKKEELNVETK
;
A
#
# COMPACT_ATOMS: atom_id res chain seq x y z
N MET A 1 -5.34 32.93 -34.77
CA MET A 1 -5.78 32.17 -33.57
C MET A 1 -5.68 30.67 -33.80
N ALA A 2 -6.35 30.08 -34.81
CA ALA A 2 -6.26 28.64 -35.09
C ALA A 2 -4.84 28.13 -35.41
N GLU A 3 -4.07 28.88 -36.23
CA GLU A 3 -2.68 28.50 -36.57
C GLU A 3 -1.72 28.50 -35.38
N PHE A 4 -1.95 29.37 -34.38
CA PHE A 4 -1.12 29.43 -33.17
C PHE A 4 -1.23 28.15 -32.34
N PHE A 5 -2.44 27.59 -32.22
CA PHE A 5 -2.68 26.32 -31.51
C PHE A 5 -2.26 25.07 -32.29
N GLN A 6 -1.94 25.22 -33.58
CA GLN A 6 -1.36 24.14 -34.40
C GLN A 6 0.16 24.06 -34.29
N HIS A 7 0.81 25.05 -33.67
CA HIS A 7 2.25 25.01 -33.48
C HIS A 7 2.64 23.91 -32.48
N TYR A 8 3.53 23.00 -32.88
CA TYR A 8 3.96 21.85 -32.06
C TYR A 8 4.35 22.23 -30.62
N TRP A 9 5.19 23.25 -30.45
CA TRP A 9 5.60 23.75 -29.13
C TRP A 9 4.43 24.26 -28.28
N VAL A 10 3.40 24.84 -28.88
CA VAL A 10 2.20 25.31 -28.17
C VAL A 10 1.38 24.11 -27.69
N GLN A 11 1.20 23.08 -28.54
CA GLN A 11 0.50 21.84 -28.16
C GLN A 11 1.22 21.08 -27.04
N MET A 12 2.56 21.00 -27.12
CA MET A 12 3.37 20.39 -26.08
C MET A 12 3.27 21.16 -24.76
N GLY A 13 3.40 22.49 -24.81
CA GLY A 13 3.23 23.36 -23.63
C GLY A 13 1.86 23.22 -22.97
N LEU A 14 0.80 23.16 -23.77
CA LEU A 14 -0.57 22.95 -23.30
C LEU A 14 -0.73 21.56 -22.66
N SER A 15 -0.18 20.52 -23.28
CA SER A 15 -0.24 19.14 -22.78
C SER A 15 0.47 19.00 -21.44
N ILE A 16 1.63 19.63 -21.28
CA ILE A 16 2.37 19.69 -20.00
C ILE A 16 1.54 20.39 -18.94
N PHE A 17 1.01 21.58 -19.25
CA PHE A 17 0.21 22.36 -18.31
C PHE A 17 -1.02 21.58 -17.83
N LEU A 18 -1.79 21.02 -18.77
CA LEU A 18 -3.00 20.26 -18.45
C LEU A 18 -2.68 18.99 -17.66
N SER A 19 -1.55 18.33 -17.94
CA SER A 19 -1.14 17.14 -17.19
C SER A 19 -0.65 17.45 -15.78
N LEU A 20 -0.11 18.65 -15.53
CA LEU A 20 0.35 19.09 -14.20
C LEU A 20 -0.81 19.46 -13.26
N LEU A 21 -1.91 20.03 -13.77
CA LEU A 21 -3.05 20.45 -12.96
C LEU A 21 -3.56 19.35 -12.00
N PRO A 22 -3.91 18.13 -12.47
CA PRO A 22 -4.40 17.09 -11.57
C PRO A 22 -3.33 16.57 -10.60
N VAL A 23 -2.03 16.64 -10.96
CA VAL A 23 -0.94 16.25 -10.06
C VAL A 23 -0.97 17.10 -8.79
N PHE A 24 -1.11 18.42 -8.92
CA PHE A 24 -1.18 19.32 -7.77
C PHE A 24 -2.42 19.06 -6.92
N ILE A 25 -3.58 18.84 -7.55
CA ILE A 25 -4.83 18.51 -6.85
C ILE A 25 -4.67 17.22 -6.03
N TRP A 26 -4.08 16.18 -6.61
CA TRP A 26 -3.86 14.91 -5.92
C TRP A 26 -2.83 15.02 -4.78
N ILE A 27 -1.76 15.80 -4.97
CA ILE A 27 -0.78 16.07 -3.91
C ILE A 27 -1.45 16.77 -2.73
N ASP A 28 -2.20 17.85 -2.97
CA ASP A 28 -2.92 18.56 -1.91
C ASP A 28 -3.92 17.65 -1.19
N PHE A 29 -4.70 16.88 -1.95
CA PHE A 29 -5.72 16.00 -1.40
C PHE A 29 -5.13 14.85 -0.54
N LEU A 30 -4.06 14.19 -1.00
CA LEU A 30 -3.53 12.97 -0.36
C LEU A 30 -2.43 13.21 0.67
N LEU A 31 -1.74 14.35 0.58
CA LEU A 31 -0.51 14.65 1.31
C LEU A 31 -0.63 15.85 2.25
N LYS A 32 -1.84 16.15 2.73
CA LYS A 32 -2.18 17.27 3.64
C LYS A 32 -1.39 17.40 4.95
N GLN A 33 -0.48 16.47 5.27
CA GLN A 33 0.36 16.45 6.48
C GLN A 33 1.84 16.21 6.13
N ASN A 34 2.39 16.95 5.16
CA ASN A 34 3.77 16.74 4.73
C ASN A 34 4.78 17.36 5.69
N GLU A 35 5.46 16.50 6.44
CA GLU A 35 6.74 16.84 7.10
C GLU A 35 7.91 16.89 6.10
N ASP A 36 7.74 16.33 4.89
CA ASP A 36 8.79 16.30 3.87
C ASP A 36 8.95 17.63 3.15
N SER A 37 10.21 18.01 2.91
CA SER A 37 10.52 19.20 2.12
C SER A 37 9.97 19.10 0.68
N PRO A 38 9.52 20.21 0.06
CA PRO A 38 9.10 20.22 -1.35
C PRO A 38 10.16 19.67 -2.30
N LYS A 39 11.44 19.88 -2.00
CA LYS A 39 12.57 19.35 -2.77
C LYS A 39 12.58 17.81 -2.80
N THR A 40 12.22 17.16 -1.70
CA THR A 40 12.07 15.70 -1.62
C THR A 40 10.96 15.23 -2.54
N LEU A 41 9.78 15.87 -2.45
CA LEU A 41 8.61 15.51 -3.26
C LEU A 41 8.90 15.65 -4.76
N ILE A 42 9.56 16.73 -5.17
CA ILE A 42 9.96 16.96 -6.57
C ILE A 42 10.91 15.86 -7.05
N LYS A 43 11.92 15.47 -6.27
CA LYS A 43 12.83 14.38 -6.66
C LYS A 43 12.09 13.07 -6.84
N VAL A 44 11.19 12.72 -5.91
CA VAL A 44 10.39 11.50 -5.98
C VAL A 44 9.45 11.52 -7.19
N PHE A 45 8.87 12.69 -7.50
CA PHE A 45 8.04 12.88 -8.69
C PHE A 45 8.84 12.68 -9.97
N LEU A 46 10.05 13.23 -10.06
CA LEU A 46 10.94 13.05 -11.22
C LEU A 46 11.33 11.59 -11.42
N PHE A 47 11.51 10.81 -10.34
CA PHE A 47 11.68 9.36 -10.46
C PHE A 47 10.47 8.71 -11.16
N GLY A 48 9.26 9.15 -10.84
CA GLY A 48 8.05 8.79 -11.57
C GLY A 48 8.12 9.15 -13.06
N VAL A 49 8.48 10.39 -13.39
CA VAL A 49 8.62 10.84 -14.78
C VAL A 49 9.59 9.96 -15.56
N PHE A 50 10.75 9.63 -14.97
CA PHE A 50 11.77 8.80 -15.60
C PHE A 50 11.42 7.31 -15.65
N SER A 51 10.46 6.83 -14.86
CA SER A 51 10.03 5.43 -14.91
C SER A 51 9.32 5.02 -16.21
N VAL A 52 8.93 6.00 -17.03
CA VAL A 52 8.38 5.78 -18.37
C VAL A 52 9.47 5.48 -19.41
N VAL A 53 10.71 5.91 -19.19
CA VAL A 53 11.81 5.79 -20.17
C VAL A 53 12.06 4.34 -20.62
N PRO A 54 12.14 3.33 -19.73
CA PRO A 54 12.32 1.94 -20.16
C PRO A 54 11.19 1.44 -21.07
N ILE A 55 9.96 1.94 -20.86
CA ILE A 55 8.78 1.55 -21.63
C ILE A 55 8.87 2.12 -23.04
N LEU A 56 9.18 3.42 -23.15
CA LEU A 56 9.44 4.05 -24.45
C LEU A 56 10.60 3.38 -25.17
N GLY A 57 11.64 2.95 -24.45
CA GLY A 57 12.74 2.17 -25.00
C GLY A 57 12.28 0.84 -25.62
N ILE A 58 11.40 0.10 -24.95
CA ILE A 58 10.82 -1.15 -25.50
C ILE A 58 9.97 -0.85 -26.73
N GLN A 59 9.10 0.18 -26.67
CA GLN A 59 8.27 0.57 -27.81
C GLN A 59 9.13 0.98 -29.02
N TYR A 60 10.22 1.71 -28.78
CA TYR A 60 11.16 2.09 -29.83
C TYR A 60 11.88 0.87 -30.42
N LEU A 61 12.30 -0.09 -29.59
CA LEU A 61 12.91 -1.35 -30.07
C LEU A 61 11.95 -2.15 -30.96
N TRP A 62 10.65 -2.15 -30.69
CA TRP A 62 9.65 -2.80 -31.54
C TRP A 62 9.54 -2.17 -32.94
N LEU A 63 9.89 -0.89 -33.11
CA LEU A 63 9.94 -0.26 -34.43
C LEU A 63 11.09 -0.82 -35.29
N PHE A 64 12.25 -1.09 -34.68
CA PHE A 64 13.41 -1.68 -35.40
C PHE A 64 13.29 -3.19 -35.58
N TYR A 65 12.62 -3.86 -34.65
CA TYR A 65 12.42 -5.30 -34.69
C TYR A 65 10.94 -5.69 -34.54
N PRO A 66 10.09 -5.45 -35.56
CA PRO A 66 8.65 -5.71 -35.49
C PRO A 66 8.27 -7.17 -35.19
N LYS A 67 9.18 -8.11 -35.48
CA LYS A 67 9.03 -9.54 -35.14
C LYS A 67 8.96 -9.84 -33.63
N PHE A 68 9.46 -8.92 -32.79
CA PHE A 68 9.39 -9.04 -31.33
C PHE A 68 8.23 -8.23 -30.74
N ASN A 69 7.42 -7.57 -31.57
CA ASN A 69 6.22 -6.90 -31.11
C ASN A 69 5.22 -7.97 -30.62
N LEU A 70 4.80 -7.88 -29.36
CA LEU A 70 3.87 -8.85 -28.78
C LEU A 70 2.55 -8.92 -29.56
N TYR A 71 2.12 -7.79 -30.11
CA TYR A 71 0.95 -7.74 -30.97
C TYR A 71 1.09 -8.69 -32.17
N SER A 72 2.21 -8.63 -32.90
CA SER A 72 2.45 -9.48 -34.07
C SER A 72 2.71 -10.94 -33.69
N LEU A 73 3.30 -11.20 -32.51
CA LEU A 73 3.54 -12.55 -32.01
C LEU A 73 2.27 -13.29 -31.58
N PHE A 74 1.25 -12.58 -31.12
CA PHE A 74 0.03 -13.19 -30.59
C PHE A 74 -1.18 -13.01 -31.50
N GLN A 75 -1.10 -12.16 -32.53
CA GLN A 75 -2.13 -12.06 -33.55
C GLN A 75 -1.98 -13.20 -34.57
N HIS A 76 -2.68 -14.31 -34.31
CA HIS A 76 -2.82 -15.42 -35.24
C HIS A 76 -4.31 -15.68 -35.52
N GLY A 77 -4.72 -15.55 -36.79
CA GLY A 77 -6.08 -15.85 -37.27
C GLY A 77 -7.12 -14.73 -37.09
N ASP A 78 -8.34 -14.98 -37.59
CA ASP A 78 -9.49 -14.07 -37.55
C ASP A 78 -10.24 -14.11 -36.21
N ALA A 79 -9.51 -14.09 -35.09
CA ALA A 79 -10.13 -14.08 -33.77
C ALA A 79 -10.98 -12.80 -33.58
N THR A 80 -12.21 -12.96 -33.10
CA THR A 80 -13.16 -11.87 -32.82
C THR A 80 -12.67 -10.86 -31.77
N VAL A 81 -11.73 -11.29 -30.92
CA VAL A 81 -10.97 -10.42 -30.01
C VAL A 81 -9.53 -10.37 -30.51
N PRO A 82 -8.93 -9.19 -30.74
CA PRO A 82 -7.53 -9.09 -31.13
C PRO A 82 -6.62 -9.51 -29.97
N VAL A 83 -6.36 -10.82 -29.87
CA VAL A 83 -5.58 -11.45 -28.79
C VAL A 83 -4.19 -10.81 -28.64
N GLY A 84 -3.57 -10.41 -29.76
CA GLY A 84 -2.30 -9.68 -29.74
C GLY A 84 -2.38 -8.32 -29.05
N PHE A 85 -3.51 -7.61 -29.19
CA PHE A 85 -3.74 -6.35 -28.52
C PHE A 85 -3.87 -6.56 -27.01
N LEU A 86 -4.65 -7.57 -26.60
CA LEU A 86 -4.83 -7.92 -25.20
C LEU A 86 -3.49 -8.30 -24.53
N ALA A 87 -2.72 -9.17 -25.19
CA ALA A 87 -1.41 -9.59 -24.70
C ALA A 87 -0.46 -8.39 -24.52
N THR A 88 -0.49 -7.44 -25.46
CA THR A 88 0.34 -6.23 -25.40
C THR A 88 -0.07 -5.33 -24.22
N PHE A 89 -1.37 -5.10 -24.01
CA PHE A 89 -1.85 -4.26 -22.89
C PHE A 89 -1.55 -4.86 -21.52
N ILE A 90 -1.69 -6.19 -21.39
CA ILE A 90 -1.33 -6.90 -20.16
C ILE A 90 0.18 -6.78 -19.91
N PHE A 91 1.00 -7.05 -20.93
CA PHE A 91 2.45 -6.96 -20.80
C PHE A 91 2.92 -5.56 -20.44
N VAL A 92 2.42 -4.54 -21.13
CA VAL A 92 2.76 -3.14 -20.88
C VAL A 92 2.35 -2.75 -19.46
N GLY A 93 1.11 -3.03 -19.03
CA GLY A 93 0.66 -2.73 -17.66
C GLY A 93 1.47 -3.45 -16.57
N ILE A 94 1.89 -4.71 -16.81
CA ILE A 94 2.81 -5.44 -15.93
C ILE A 94 4.15 -4.70 -15.83
N PHE A 95 4.70 -4.33 -16.98
CA PHE A 95 6.01 -3.68 -17.06
C PHE A 95 5.98 -2.28 -16.43
N GLU A 96 4.89 -1.54 -16.56
CA GLU A 96 4.66 -0.25 -15.89
C GLU A 96 4.74 -0.36 -14.36
N GLU A 97 4.06 -1.33 -13.77
CA GLU A 97 4.14 -1.55 -12.32
C GLU A 97 5.57 -1.91 -11.89
N PHE A 98 6.27 -2.71 -12.70
CA PHE A 98 7.64 -3.07 -12.44
C PHE A 98 8.59 -1.87 -12.51
N THR A 99 8.50 -1.00 -13.53
CA THR A 99 9.41 0.16 -13.66
C THR A 99 9.18 1.17 -12.54
N LYS A 100 7.93 1.49 -12.21
CA LYS A 100 7.60 2.35 -11.06
C LYS A 100 8.11 1.77 -9.74
N PHE A 101 7.92 0.47 -9.52
CA PHE A 101 8.42 -0.20 -8.31
C PHE A 101 9.94 -0.14 -8.20
N ASN A 102 10.65 -0.30 -9.33
CA ASN A 102 12.10 -0.15 -9.35
C ASN A 102 12.54 1.26 -8.94
N MET A 103 11.80 2.31 -9.30
CA MET A 103 12.11 3.66 -8.82
C MET A 103 12.01 3.79 -7.31
N LEU A 104 10.98 3.21 -6.69
CA LEU A 104 10.84 3.19 -5.22
C LEU A 104 12.05 2.53 -4.55
N ARG A 105 12.52 1.40 -5.09
CA ARG A 105 13.69 0.67 -4.57
C ARG A 105 14.98 1.49 -4.62
N HIS A 106 15.07 2.44 -5.55
CA HIS A 106 16.28 3.22 -5.81
C HIS A 106 16.20 4.67 -5.32
N LEU A 107 15.17 5.03 -4.52
CA LEU A 107 15.03 6.37 -3.93
C LEU A 107 16.24 6.84 -3.11
N LYS A 108 17.07 5.92 -2.61
CA LYS A 108 18.36 6.26 -1.98
C LYS A 108 19.27 7.11 -2.87
N TRP A 109 19.19 6.96 -4.20
CA TRP A 109 19.94 7.79 -5.16
C TRP A 109 19.53 9.26 -5.12
N ALA A 110 18.29 9.54 -4.72
CA ALA A 110 17.78 10.90 -4.48
C ALA A 110 18.07 11.43 -3.07
N LYS A 111 18.79 10.65 -2.23
CA LYS A 111 18.96 10.87 -0.78
C LYS A 111 17.63 10.85 -0.02
N VAL A 112 16.70 10.00 -0.45
CA VAL A 112 15.39 9.80 0.19
C VAL A 112 15.37 8.42 0.85
N GLU A 113 15.15 8.41 2.17
CA GLU A 113 15.11 7.17 2.96
C GLU A 113 13.68 6.77 3.28
N LEU A 114 13.42 5.46 3.24
CA LEU A 114 12.18 4.86 3.71
C LEU A 114 12.35 4.54 5.20
N LYS A 115 11.58 5.21 6.07
CA LYS A 115 11.64 4.97 7.52
C LYS A 115 10.46 4.15 8.02
N THR A 116 9.31 4.33 7.39
CA THR A 116 8.04 3.69 7.73
C THR A 116 7.39 3.02 6.51
N VAL A 117 6.39 2.16 6.73
CA VAL A 117 5.57 1.60 5.64
C VAL A 117 4.80 2.72 4.93
N ASN A 118 4.32 3.70 5.69
CA ASN A 118 3.61 4.84 5.13
C ASN A 118 4.53 5.74 4.27
N ASP A 119 5.82 5.84 4.54
CA ASP A 119 6.76 6.54 3.65
C ASP A 119 6.86 5.85 2.30
N ALA A 120 6.95 4.52 2.28
CA ALA A 120 6.99 3.77 1.04
C ALA A 120 5.72 3.98 0.21
N MET A 121 4.55 3.90 0.84
CA MET A 121 3.27 4.18 0.16
C MET A 121 3.19 5.62 -0.34
N LYS A 122 3.56 6.61 0.50
CA LYS A 122 3.57 8.05 0.16
C LYS A 122 4.47 8.33 -1.04
N TYR A 123 5.71 7.87 -1.04
CA TYR A 123 6.61 8.12 -2.16
C TYR A 123 6.21 7.36 -3.41
N MET A 124 5.63 6.17 -3.26
CA MET A 124 5.11 5.44 -4.41
C MET A 124 3.90 6.13 -5.05
N LEU A 125 3.01 6.76 -4.26
CA LEU A 125 1.94 7.62 -4.79
C LEU A 125 2.53 8.75 -5.67
N ILE A 126 3.59 9.39 -5.20
CA ILE A 126 4.25 10.49 -5.93
C ILE A 126 4.96 9.98 -7.19
N ILE A 127 5.62 8.81 -7.13
CA ILE A 127 6.18 8.13 -8.32
C ILE A 127 5.09 7.83 -9.34
N ALA A 128 3.94 7.30 -8.90
CA ALA A 128 2.81 7.01 -9.77
C ALA A 128 2.19 8.30 -10.38
N LEU A 129 2.18 9.40 -9.64
CA LEU A 129 1.79 10.72 -10.16
C LEU A 129 2.77 11.21 -11.24
N GLY A 130 4.08 11.03 -11.05
CA GLY A 130 5.07 11.36 -12.07
C GLY A 130 4.96 10.49 -13.33
N PHE A 131 4.69 9.19 -13.16
CA PHE A 131 4.45 8.28 -14.27
C PHE A 131 3.20 8.69 -15.07
N SER A 132 2.08 8.87 -14.38
CA SER A 132 0.80 9.23 -15.00
C SER A 132 0.79 10.64 -15.60
N PHE A 133 1.58 11.57 -15.03
CA PHE A 133 1.85 12.87 -15.65
C PHE A 133 2.45 12.71 -17.05
N THR A 134 3.52 11.91 -17.18
CA THR A 134 4.17 11.70 -18.48
C THR A 134 3.23 11.01 -19.47
N GLU A 135 2.47 10.01 -19.04
CA GLU A 135 1.46 9.39 -19.91
C GLU A 135 0.39 10.37 -20.37
N ASN A 136 -0.19 11.15 -19.45
CA ASN A 136 -1.21 12.13 -19.77
C ASN A 136 -0.66 13.20 -20.72
N MET A 137 0.59 13.62 -20.53
CA MET A 137 1.27 14.57 -21.42
C MET A 137 1.36 14.03 -22.84
N LEU A 138 1.83 12.77 -23.00
CA LEU A 138 1.92 12.13 -24.32
C LEU A 138 0.53 11.92 -24.95
N TYR A 139 -0.45 11.51 -24.14
CA TYR A 139 -1.81 11.25 -24.58
C TYR A 139 -2.53 12.53 -25.04
N PHE A 140 -2.44 13.61 -24.26
CA PHE A 140 -3.02 14.92 -24.62
C PHE A 140 -2.32 15.51 -25.83
N SER A 141 -1.00 15.38 -25.93
CA SER A 141 -0.26 15.83 -27.12
C SER A 141 -0.76 15.11 -28.37
N ASN A 142 -0.99 13.80 -28.29
CA ASN A 142 -1.53 13.03 -29.41
C ASN A 142 -2.95 13.47 -29.83
N ILE A 143 -3.85 13.75 -28.87
CA ILE A 143 -5.21 14.24 -29.20
C ILE A 143 -5.15 15.61 -29.85
N LEU A 144 -4.34 16.53 -29.32
CA LEU A 144 -4.20 17.89 -29.84
C LEU A 144 -3.62 17.89 -31.26
N SER A 145 -2.60 17.06 -31.52
CA SER A 145 -2.00 16.95 -32.86
C SER A 145 -2.94 16.31 -33.89
N ASN A 146 -3.81 15.38 -33.48
CA ASN A 146 -4.77 14.72 -34.36
C ASN A 146 -6.11 15.47 -34.50
N GLN A 147 -6.24 16.68 -33.95
CA GLN A 147 -7.44 17.53 -34.00
C GLN A 147 -8.72 16.88 -33.46
N GLN A 148 -8.61 15.90 -32.56
CA GLN A 148 -9.74 15.19 -31.95
C GLN A 148 -10.31 15.93 -30.73
N LEU A 149 -10.58 17.23 -30.87
CA LEU A 149 -10.96 18.11 -29.75
C LEU A 149 -12.30 17.74 -29.10
N GLY A 150 -13.22 17.12 -29.85
CA GLY A 150 -14.53 16.69 -29.35
C GLY A 150 -14.46 15.67 -28.21
N GLU A 151 -13.40 14.85 -28.18
CA GLU A 151 -13.19 13.82 -27.15
C GLU A 151 -12.25 14.29 -26.03
N PHE A 152 -11.57 15.42 -26.22
CA PHE A 152 -10.51 15.90 -25.34
C PHE A 152 -11.01 16.12 -23.91
N PHE A 153 -12.16 16.79 -23.73
CA PHE A 153 -12.66 17.10 -22.38
C PHE A 153 -12.99 15.83 -21.59
N HIS A 154 -13.68 14.87 -22.20
CA HIS A 154 -13.98 13.59 -21.58
C HIS A 154 -12.70 12.84 -21.21
N ALA A 155 -11.75 12.75 -22.15
CA ALA A 155 -10.49 12.07 -21.91
C ALA A 155 -9.65 12.77 -20.83
N PHE A 156 -9.63 14.09 -20.81
CA PHE A 156 -8.96 14.88 -19.78
C PHE A 156 -9.53 14.59 -18.39
N VAL A 157 -10.85 14.67 -18.21
CA VAL A 157 -11.50 14.42 -16.92
C VAL A 157 -11.30 12.97 -16.49
N PHE A 158 -11.54 12.02 -17.39
CA PHE A 158 -11.41 10.61 -17.09
C PHE A 158 -9.98 10.24 -16.67
N ARG A 159 -8.98 10.72 -17.42
CA ARG A 159 -7.58 10.41 -17.11
C ARG A 159 -7.11 11.11 -15.85
N SER A 160 -7.46 12.39 -15.67
CA SER A 160 -7.11 13.19 -14.50
C SER A 160 -7.62 12.60 -13.18
N VAL A 161 -8.82 12.01 -13.20
CA VAL A 161 -9.44 11.44 -12.01
C VAL A 161 -9.17 9.94 -11.91
N PHE A 162 -9.61 9.15 -12.89
CA PHE A 162 -9.66 7.69 -12.77
C PHE A 162 -8.34 7.02 -13.15
N THR A 163 -7.73 7.38 -14.28
CA THR A 163 -6.47 6.76 -14.71
C THR A 163 -5.34 7.10 -13.74
N MET A 164 -5.21 8.37 -13.32
CA MET A 164 -4.22 8.77 -12.31
C MET A 164 -4.46 8.07 -10.96
N ALA A 165 -5.72 7.96 -10.52
CA ALA A 165 -6.05 7.20 -9.32
C ALA A 165 -5.68 5.73 -9.45
N ALA A 166 -5.96 5.09 -10.60
CA ALA A 166 -5.61 3.70 -10.86
C ALA A 166 -4.10 3.47 -10.70
N HIS A 167 -3.25 4.27 -11.35
CA HIS A 167 -1.80 4.15 -11.19
C HIS A 167 -1.36 4.32 -9.74
N MET A 168 -1.90 5.31 -9.03
CA MET A 168 -1.60 5.53 -7.61
C MET A 168 -1.99 4.33 -6.74
N ILE A 169 -3.17 3.76 -6.96
CA ILE A 169 -3.70 2.64 -6.21
C ILE A 169 -2.83 1.40 -6.40
N PHE A 170 -2.62 0.98 -7.66
CA PHE A 170 -1.90 -0.25 -7.99
C PHE A 170 -0.47 -0.18 -7.45
N SER A 171 0.20 0.95 -7.72
CA SER A 171 1.55 1.22 -7.24
C SER A 171 1.64 1.15 -5.71
N SER A 172 0.68 1.76 -5.00
CA SER A 172 0.68 1.79 -3.52
C SER A 172 0.55 0.41 -2.90
N ILE A 173 -0.15 -0.52 -3.55
CA ILE A 173 -0.27 -1.92 -3.10
C ILE A 173 1.09 -2.60 -3.13
N VAL A 174 1.86 -2.42 -4.20
CA VAL A 174 3.25 -2.93 -4.29
C VAL A 174 4.10 -2.34 -3.18
N ALA A 175 4.03 -1.02 -2.99
CA ALA A 175 4.83 -0.32 -1.99
C ALA A 175 4.51 -0.77 -0.57
N TYR A 176 3.23 -0.99 -0.25
CA TYR A 176 2.81 -1.53 1.04
C TYR A 176 3.48 -2.88 1.30
N HIS A 177 3.31 -3.86 0.41
CA HIS A 177 3.87 -5.19 0.63
C HIS A 177 5.40 -5.20 0.60
N TYR A 178 6.01 -4.43 -0.29
CA TYR A 178 7.46 -4.25 -0.31
C TYR A 178 7.99 -3.70 1.02
N ALA A 179 7.32 -2.70 1.59
CA ALA A 179 7.72 -2.13 2.86
C ALA A 179 7.51 -3.10 4.03
N ILE A 180 6.41 -3.86 4.04
CA ILE A 180 6.21 -4.95 5.01
C ILE A 180 7.35 -5.97 4.92
N GLY A 181 7.77 -6.36 3.71
CA GLY A 181 8.92 -7.24 3.53
C GLY A 181 10.25 -6.61 3.95
N ARG A 182 10.46 -5.34 3.62
CA ARG A 182 11.69 -4.59 3.93
C ARG A 182 11.88 -4.36 5.44
N PHE A 183 10.80 -4.05 6.16
CA PHE A 183 10.79 -3.83 7.60
C PHE A 183 10.30 -5.06 8.37
N GLY A 184 10.36 -6.23 7.73
CA GLY A 184 9.64 -7.43 8.14
C GLY A 184 10.21 -8.19 9.32
N ASN A 185 11.42 -7.90 9.81
CA ASN A 185 12.03 -8.72 10.86
C ASN A 185 11.18 -8.74 12.16
N PRO A 186 10.75 -7.59 12.71
CA PRO A 186 9.86 -7.60 13.87
C PRO A 186 8.46 -8.15 13.57
N ILE A 187 8.02 -8.10 12.30
CA ILE A 187 6.73 -8.66 11.86
C ILE A 187 6.81 -10.18 11.81
N LEU A 188 7.90 -10.75 11.29
CA LEU A 188 8.18 -12.18 11.28
C LEU A 188 8.27 -12.75 12.69
N GLU A 189 8.94 -12.03 13.59
CA GLU A 189 9.00 -12.43 15.00
C GLU A 189 7.61 -12.46 15.63
N LEU A 190 6.80 -11.42 15.41
CA LEU A 190 5.41 -11.37 15.84
C LEU A 190 4.56 -12.51 15.26
N ASP A 191 4.73 -12.83 13.97
CA ASP A 191 4.01 -13.92 13.31
C ASP A 191 4.36 -15.27 13.97
N ARG A 192 5.62 -15.49 14.38
CA ARG A 192 6.02 -16.67 15.17
C ARG A 192 5.31 -16.74 16.52
N TRP A 193 5.27 -15.63 17.25
CA TRP A 193 4.62 -15.57 18.58
C TRP A 193 3.10 -15.76 18.50
N THR A 194 2.48 -15.38 17.39
CA THR A 194 1.05 -15.59 17.15
C THR A 194 0.74 -16.93 16.47
N GLY A 195 1.76 -17.76 16.20
CA GLY A 195 1.59 -19.07 15.58
C GLY A 195 1.25 -19.04 14.08
N GLN A 196 1.41 -17.90 13.42
CA GLN A 196 1.26 -17.80 11.97
C GLN A 196 2.42 -18.50 11.27
N LYS A 197 2.10 -19.45 10.39
CA LYS A 197 3.08 -20.21 9.60
C LYS A 197 3.19 -19.65 8.19
N HIS A 198 4.40 -19.64 7.65
CA HIS A 198 4.69 -19.26 6.27
C HIS A 198 5.16 -20.50 5.49
N PRO A 199 4.26 -21.39 5.05
CA PRO A 199 4.63 -22.71 4.50
C PRO A 199 5.50 -22.61 3.23
N PHE A 200 5.26 -21.60 2.39
CA PHE A 200 6.08 -21.33 1.21
C PHE A 200 7.52 -20.94 1.58
N MET A 201 7.69 -20.19 2.67
CA MET A 201 9.00 -19.79 3.18
C MET A 201 9.75 -21.00 3.75
N ASP A 202 9.07 -21.88 4.48
CA ASP A 202 9.64 -23.12 5.00
C ASP A 202 10.11 -24.05 3.86
N TRP A 203 9.34 -24.10 2.78
CA TRP A 203 9.68 -24.83 1.56
C TRP A 203 10.91 -24.25 0.85
N LEU A 204 10.93 -22.93 0.60
CA LEU A 204 12.08 -22.26 -0.05
C LEU A 204 13.36 -22.38 0.77
N LYS A 205 13.26 -22.28 2.10
CA LYS A 205 14.40 -22.46 3.01
C LYS A 205 15.01 -23.86 2.86
N ARG A 206 14.18 -24.90 2.79
CA ARG A 206 14.64 -26.29 2.62
C ARG A 206 15.37 -26.51 1.29
N ILE A 207 14.97 -25.82 0.24
CA ILE A 207 15.55 -26.00 -1.10
C ILE A 207 16.80 -25.15 -1.32
N PHE A 208 16.75 -23.87 -0.95
CA PHE A 208 17.77 -22.90 -1.34
C PHE A 208 18.70 -22.45 -0.19
N GLY A 209 18.42 -22.84 1.06
CA GLY A 209 19.26 -22.46 2.22
C GLY A 209 19.34 -20.95 2.48
N ILE A 210 18.42 -20.15 1.93
CA ILE A 210 18.42 -18.69 2.02
C ILE A 210 17.95 -18.25 3.41
N GLN A 211 18.51 -17.14 3.91
CA GLN A 211 18.04 -16.50 5.15
C GLN A 211 16.54 -16.16 5.09
N GLU A 212 15.82 -16.51 6.16
CA GLU A 212 14.38 -16.37 6.28
C GLU A 212 13.87 -14.94 6.00
N GLN A 213 14.60 -13.94 6.48
CA GLN A 213 14.30 -12.51 6.28
C GLN A 213 14.29 -12.14 4.79
N ASN A 214 15.22 -12.67 4.02
CA ASN A 214 15.32 -12.42 2.58
C ASN A 214 14.19 -13.13 1.82
N VAL A 215 13.82 -14.34 2.25
CA VAL A 215 12.70 -15.10 1.68
C VAL A 215 11.38 -14.37 1.94
N PHE A 216 11.12 -13.92 3.17
CA PHE A 216 9.94 -13.14 3.50
C PHE A 216 9.87 -11.84 2.72
N ARG A 217 10.99 -11.11 2.62
CA ARG A 217 11.07 -9.89 1.83
C ARG A 217 10.74 -10.14 0.36
N PHE A 218 11.29 -11.20 -0.22
CA PHE A 218 11.02 -11.59 -1.59
C PHE A 218 9.55 -11.95 -1.79
N GLN A 219 9.01 -12.84 -0.95
CA GLN A 219 7.62 -13.28 -1.00
C GLN A 219 6.67 -12.08 -0.93
N LYS A 220 6.82 -11.19 0.06
CA LYS A 220 5.95 -10.00 0.20
C LYS A 220 6.07 -9.07 -1.02
N THR A 221 7.28 -8.87 -1.54
CA THR A 221 7.47 -8.07 -2.75
C THR A 221 6.72 -8.66 -3.95
N VAL A 222 6.82 -9.98 -4.12
CA VAL A 222 6.17 -10.72 -5.22
C VAL A 222 4.65 -10.71 -5.06
N GLU A 223 4.12 -10.92 -3.86
CA GLU A 223 2.68 -10.79 -3.56
C GLU A 223 2.14 -9.40 -3.95
N GLY A 224 2.86 -8.33 -3.57
CA GLY A 224 2.48 -6.97 -3.93
C GLY A 224 2.52 -6.70 -5.42
N LEU A 225 3.58 -7.15 -6.11
CA LEU A 225 3.72 -7.00 -7.56
C LEU A 225 2.60 -7.72 -8.31
N TRP A 226 2.35 -9.00 -8.00
CA TRP A 226 1.27 -9.76 -8.66
C TRP A 226 -0.10 -9.11 -8.46
N ALA A 227 -0.40 -8.64 -7.25
CA ALA A 227 -1.66 -7.97 -6.97
C ALA A 227 -1.82 -6.68 -7.80
N ALA A 228 -0.79 -5.83 -7.84
CA ALA A 228 -0.84 -4.59 -8.61
C ALA A 228 -0.87 -4.82 -10.12
N MET A 229 -0.04 -5.73 -10.62
CA MET A 229 0.01 -6.15 -12.02
C MET A 229 -1.33 -6.72 -12.48
N GLY A 230 -1.95 -7.57 -11.68
CA GLY A 230 -3.26 -8.15 -11.96
C GLY A 230 -4.36 -7.09 -11.99
N LEU A 231 -4.40 -6.19 -11.00
CA LEU A 231 -5.38 -5.09 -10.97
C LEU A 231 -5.20 -4.12 -12.14
N HIS A 232 -3.96 -3.80 -12.50
CA HIS A 232 -3.65 -2.97 -13.65
C HIS A 232 -4.11 -3.63 -14.94
N ALA A 233 -3.69 -4.89 -15.18
CA ALA A 233 -4.10 -5.65 -16.34
C ALA A 233 -5.63 -5.74 -16.45
N LEU A 234 -6.33 -5.96 -15.34
CA LEU A 234 -7.79 -6.00 -15.29
C LEU A 234 -8.43 -4.64 -15.59
N PHE A 235 -7.85 -3.55 -15.08
CA PHE A 235 -8.31 -2.18 -15.38
C PHE A 235 -8.16 -1.86 -16.87
N ASN A 236 -6.99 -2.14 -17.45
CA ASN A 236 -6.73 -1.94 -18.87
C ASN A 236 -7.63 -2.82 -19.74
N PHE A 237 -7.81 -4.08 -19.37
CA PHE A 237 -8.73 -5.00 -20.03
C PHE A 237 -10.17 -4.47 -20.00
N SER A 238 -10.63 -4.01 -18.83
CA SER A 238 -11.97 -3.47 -18.67
C SER A 238 -12.20 -2.22 -19.53
N LEU A 239 -11.20 -1.32 -19.61
CA LEU A 239 -11.28 -0.17 -20.52
C LEU A 239 -11.33 -0.60 -21.98
N GLN A 240 -10.50 -1.57 -22.37
CA GLN A 240 -10.44 -2.05 -23.75
C GLN A 240 -11.75 -2.71 -24.20
N MET A 241 -12.41 -3.44 -23.30
CA MET A 241 -13.71 -4.07 -23.57
C MET A 241 -14.89 -3.09 -23.44
N ASN A 242 -14.63 -1.78 -23.33
CA ASN A 242 -15.62 -0.73 -23.11
C ASN A 242 -16.51 -0.96 -21.87
N HIS A 243 -15.93 -1.60 -20.86
CA HIS A 243 -16.57 -2.02 -19.63
C HIS A 243 -16.29 -1.03 -18.50
N LEU A 244 -16.69 0.24 -18.71
CA LEU A 244 -16.38 1.37 -17.83
C LEU A 244 -16.79 1.14 -16.37
N GLY A 245 -17.94 0.50 -16.13
CA GLY A 245 -18.41 0.20 -14.77
C GLY A 245 -17.43 -0.64 -13.96
N TYR A 246 -16.78 -1.63 -14.59
CA TYR A 246 -15.76 -2.46 -13.94
C TYR A 246 -14.49 -1.67 -13.65
N SER A 247 -14.02 -0.85 -14.60
CA SER A 247 -12.86 0.03 -14.39
C SER A 247 -13.09 1.00 -13.21
N LEU A 248 -14.28 1.59 -13.11
CA LEU A 248 -14.66 2.47 -12.00
C LEU A 248 -14.69 1.71 -10.67
N ALA A 249 -15.30 0.52 -10.64
CA ALA A 249 -15.37 -0.30 -9.43
C ALA A 249 -13.96 -0.67 -8.91
N ILE A 250 -13.04 -1.04 -9.82
CA ILE A 250 -11.63 -1.33 -9.49
C ILE A 250 -10.97 -0.12 -8.83
N VAL A 251 -11.15 1.07 -9.39
CA VAL A 251 -10.56 2.31 -8.84
C VAL A 251 -11.18 2.67 -7.49
N VAL A 252 -12.51 2.63 -7.35
CA VAL A 252 -13.18 2.98 -6.08
C VAL A 252 -12.79 2.00 -4.97
N PHE A 253 -12.90 0.69 -5.22
CA PHE A 253 -12.54 -0.32 -4.24
C PHE A 253 -11.05 -0.26 -3.89
N GLY A 254 -10.19 -0.12 -4.91
CA GLY A 254 -8.76 0.03 -4.72
C GLY A 254 -8.39 1.28 -3.93
N PHE A 255 -9.09 2.40 -4.15
CA PHE A 255 -8.87 3.63 -3.39
C PHE A 255 -9.24 3.46 -1.91
N ILE A 256 -10.40 2.86 -1.63
CA ILE A 256 -10.84 2.53 -0.26
C ILE A 256 -9.81 1.61 0.41
N MET A 257 -9.32 0.60 -0.31
CA MET A 257 -8.31 -0.32 0.19
C MET A 257 -6.99 0.40 0.53
N VAL A 258 -6.49 1.30 -0.33
CA VAL A 258 -5.26 2.06 -0.06
C VAL A 258 -5.45 2.99 1.14
N LEU A 259 -6.60 3.66 1.27
CA LEU A 259 -6.89 4.46 2.46
C LEU A 259 -6.95 3.62 3.73
N TYR A 260 -7.54 2.42 3.66
CA TYR A 260 -7.55 1.47 4.77
C TYR A 260 -6.13 1.04 5.14
N LEU A 261 -5.30 0.67 4.16
CA LEU A 261 -3.91 0.26 4.37
C LEU A 261 -3.10 1.38 5.03
N ARG A 262 -3.17 2.62 4.54
CA ARG A 262 -2.44 3.78 5.11
C ARG A 262 -2.80 4.05 6.57
N LYS A 263 -4.05 3.81 6.97
CA LYS A 263 -4.55 4.08 8.33
C LYS A 263 -4.13 3.02 9.35
N LYS A 264 -3.54 1.89 8.94
CA LYS A 264 -3.04 0.87 9.88
C LYS A 264 -1.96 1.46 10.78
N ARG A 265 -2.08 1.26 12.10
CA ARG A 265 -1.18 1.88 13.09
C ARG A 265 0.24 1.41 12.94
N MET A 266 0.43 0.14 12.62
CA MET A 266 1.77 -0.44 12.42
C MET A 266 2.55 0.26 11.30
N ASN A 267 1.87 0.91 10.35
CA ASN A 267 2.54 1.52 9.21
C ASN A 267 3.24 2.84 9.55
N TYR A 268 2.96 3.41 10.71
CA TYR A 268 3.60 4.62 11.23
C TYR A 268 4.83 4.31 12.10
N LEU A 269 5.07 3.03 12.43
CA LEU A 269 6.23 2.65 13.24
C LEU A 269 7.50 2.86 12.43
N VAL A 270 8.47 3.53 13.04
CA VAL A 270 9.80 3.73 12.48
C VAL A 270 10.62 2.48 12.78
N PHE A 271 11.12 1.83 11.73
CA PHE A 271 11.88 0.58 11.84
C PHE A 271 13.39 0.76 11.58
N THR A 272 13.85 2.01 11.42
CA THR A 272 15.26 2.33 11.19
C THR A 272 16.04 2.40 12.50
N THR A 273 17.20 1.76 12.51
CA THR A 273 18.15 1.55 13.63
C THR A 273 18.77 2.82 14.25
N ALA A 274 18.27 4.01 13.92
CA ALA A 274 18.87 5.27 14.36
C ALA A 274 18.56 5.61 15.83
N GLU A 275 17.54 5.01 16.45
CA GLU A 275 17.33 5.13 17.89
C GLU A 275 18.23 4.12 18.61
N ARG A 276 19.18 4.62 19.40
CA ARG A 276 19.97 3.79 20.34
C ARG A 276 18.98 3.02 21.21
N GLN A 277 18.83 1.72 20.94
CA GLN A 277 18.02 0.83 21.76
C GLN A 277 18.54 0.90 23.19
N ARG A 278 17.72 1.41 24.11
CA ARG A 278 18.05 1.27 25.53
C ARG A 278 18.06 -0.22 25.86
N PRO A 279 19.05 -0.72 26.61
CA PRO A 279 19.04 -2.11 27.03
C PRO A 279 17.76 -2.36 27.84
N SER A 280 17.02 -3.41 27.48
CA SER A 280 15.82 -3.83 28.20
C SER A 280 16.17 -4.04 29.67
N THR A 281 15.29 -3.57 30.55
CA THR A 281 15.40 -3.76 32.01
C THR A 281 14.82 -5.11 32.44
N ILE A 282 14.27 -5.89 31.51
CA ILE A 282 13.66 -7.20 31.72
C ILE A 282 14.64 -8.28 31.27
N GLY A 283 14.72 -9.39 32.01
CA GLY A 283 15.51 -10.54 31.57
C GLY A 283 14.91 -11.17 30.31
N ILE A 284 15.79 -11.70 29.45
CA ILE A 284 15.40 -12.23 28.12
C ILE A 284 14.39 -13.38 28.23
N ALA A 285 14.48 -14.20 29.28
CA ALA A 285 13.58 -15.32 29.49
C ALA A 285 12.18 -14.84 29.89
N GLU A 286 12.10 -13.90 30.84
CA GLU A 286 10.85 -13.30 31.28
C GLU A 286 10.16 -12.55 30.14
N GLU A 287 10.92 -11.81 29.34
CA GLU A 287 10.39 -11.09 28.18
C GLU A 287 9.74 -12.06 27.18
N LYS A 288 10.41 -13.17 26.85
CA LYS A 288 9.86 -14.20 25.95
C LYS A 288 8.55 -14.80 26.46
N VAL A 289 8.48 -15.14 27.76
CA VAL A 289 7.26 -15.70 28.36
C VAL A 289 6.10 -14.70 28.27
N VAL A 290 6.35 -13.42 28.52
CA VAL A 290 5.30 -12.39 28.41
C VAL A 290 4.85 -12.20 26.96
N ILE A 291 5.78 -12.20 26.00
CA ILE A 291 5.44 -12.09 24.58
C ILE A 291 4.64 -13.32 24.10
N GLU A 292 4.96 -14.52 24.58
CA GLU A 292 4.21 -15.74 24.29
C GLU A 292 2.78 -15.68 24.85
N LEU A 293 2.62 -15.25 26.11
CA LEU A 293 1.31 -15.01 26.72
C LEU A 293 0.49 -13.99 25.91
N MET A 294 1.11 -12.91 25.46
CA MET A 294 0.48 -11.93 24.59
C MET A 294 0.05 -12.54 23.25
N GLY A 295 0.87 -13.41 22.66
CA GLY A 295 0.54 -14.17 21.45
C GLY A 295 -0.71 -15.04 21.64
N MET A 296 -0.79 -15.78 22.74
CA MET A 296 -1.96 -16.60 23.08
C MET A 296 -3.22 -15.73 23.28
N TRP A 297 -3.14 -14.67 24.08
CA TRP A 297 -4.29 -13.76 24.27
C TRP A 297 -4.72 -13.06 23.00
N PHE A 298 -3.78 -12.71 22.12
CA PHE A 298 -4.11 -12.14 20.81
C PHE A 298 -4.94 -13.11 19.97
N ASN A 299 -4.56 -14.40 19.95
CA ASN A 299 -5.29 -15.45 19.25
C ASN A 299 -6.66 -15.74 19.87
N GLU A 300 -6.78 -15.63 21.19
CA GLU A 300 -8.05 -15.70 21.93
C GLU A 300 -8.92 -14.44 21.80
N LYS A 301 -8.52 -13.47 20.96
CA LYS A 301 -9.19 -12.15 20.79
C LYS A 301 -9.28 -11.30 22.05
N LYS A 302 -8.46 -11.58 23.07
CA LYS A 302 -8.31 -10.79 24.31
C LYS A 302 -7.45 -9.55 24.05
N TYR A 303 -7.89 -8.73 23.12
CA TYR A 303 -7.09 -7.59 22.63
C TYR A 303 -6.87 -6.52 23.69
N LYS A 304 -7.78 -6.37 24.66
CA LYS A 304 -7.64 -5.35 25.72
C LYS A 304 -6.50 -5.70 26.67
N GLU A 305 -6.39 -6.97 27.05
CA GLU A 305 -5.31 -7.54 27.87
C GLU A 305 -3.96 -7.34 27.18
N VAL A 306 -3.89 -7.65 25.88
CA VAL A 306 -2.68 -7.44 25.07
C VAL A 306 -2.28 -5.97 25.06
N ILE A 307 -3.22 -5.04 24.82
CA ILE A 307 -2.95 -3.60 24.80
C ILE A 307 -2.43 -3.14 26.17
N GLU A 308 -3.07 -3.56 27.26
CA GLU A 308 -2.70 -3.14 28.61
C GLU A 308 -1.30 -3.64 29.01
N ILE A 309 -0.95 -4.89 28.68
CA ILE A 309 0.40 -5.40 28.91
C ILE A 309 1.41 -4.68 28.03
N CYS A 310 1.11 -4.43 26.76
CA CYS A 310 1.98 -3.63 25.90
C CYS A 310 2.23 -2.22 26.46
N ASP A 311 1.21 -1.56 27.00
CA ASP A 311 1.34 -0.23 27.60
C ASP A 311 2.22 -0.27 28.86
N ARG A 312 2.18 -1.36 29.63
CA ARG A 312 3.05 -1.55 30.81
C ARG A 312 4.48 -1.88 30.41
N LEU A 313 4.68 -2.77 29.45
CA LEU A 313 6.00 -3.13 28.91
C LEU A 313 6.66 -1.95 28.21
N GLY A 314 5.91 -1.20 27.41
CA GLY A 314 6.43 -0.01 26.71
C GLY A 314 6.89 1.10 27.65
N LYS A 315 6.43 1.14 28.91
CA LYS A 315 7.00 2.05 29.93
C LYS A 315 8.37 1.60 30.43
N ARG A 316 8.66 0.30 30.40
CA ARG A 316 9.91 -0.32 30.89
C ARG A 316 10.94 -0.48 29.79
N ASP A 317 10.47 -0.79 28.58
CA ASP A 317 11.26 -0.92 27.36
C ASP A 317 10.51 -0.21 26.21
N PRO A 318 10.69 1.12 26.09
CA PRO A 318 10.01 1.94 25.08
C PRO A 318 10.54 1.69 23.67
N ASP A 319 11.65 0.97 23.48
CA ASP A 319 12.28 0.77 22.17
C ASP A 319 11.94 -0.60 21.55
N ASN A 320 11.23 -1.46 22.30
CA ASN A 320 10.81 -2.77 21.86
C ASN A 320 9.83 -2.73 20.68
N LEU A 321 10.33 -3.04 19.47
CA LEU A 321 9.53 -3.01 18.24
C LEU A 321 8.44 -4.09 18.22
N VAL A 322 8.69 -5.26 18.81
CA VAL A 322 7.72 -6.36 18.86
C VAL A 322 6.54 -5.98 19.74
N VAL A 323 6.79 -5.37 20.92
CA VAL A 323 5.73 -4.86 21.80
C VAL A 323 4.94 -3.73 21.11
N LYS A 324 5.62 -2.77 20.46
CA LYS A 324 4.96 -1.71 19.68
C LYS A 324 4.06 -2.29 18.59
N LEU A 325 4.53 -3.31 17.87
CA LEU A 325 3.77 -3.98 16.83
C LEU A 325 2.59 -4.79 17.36
N PHE A 326 2.77 -5.56 18.45
CA PHE A 326 1.68 -6.27 19.13
C PHE A 326 0.57 -5.30 19.51
N ARG A 327 0.95 -4.18 20.15
CA ARG A 327 0.01 -3.13 20.52
C ARG A 327 -0.73 -2.56 19.30
N ALA A 328 0.00 -2.20 18.26
CA ALA A 328 -0.58 -1.64 17.04
C ALA A 328 -1.57 -2.62 16.38
N LYS A 329 -1.19 -3.89 16.22
CA LYS A 329 -2.08 -4.93 15.67
C LYS A 329 -3.29 -5.15 16.59
N ALA A 330 -3.12 -5.18 17.90
CA ALA A 330 -4.21 -5.43 18.86
C ALA A 330 -5.24 -4.28 18.87
N VAL A 331 -4.80 -3.02 18.80
CA VAL A 331 -5.71 -1.88 18.69
C VAL A 331 -6.51 -1.92 17.38
N ASP A 332 -5.84 -2.22 16.26
CA ASP A 332 -6.50 -2.31 14.95
C ASP A 332 -7.49 -3.49 14.91
N ALA A 333 -7.10 -4.65 15.44
CA ALA A 333 -7.96 -5.84 15.55
C ALA A 333 -9.17 -5.60 16.47
N LYS A 334 -8.97 -4.96 17.64
CA LYS A 334 -10.05 -4.57 18.56
C LYS A 334 -11.08 -3.69 17.86
N LYS A 335 -10.64 -2.71 17.06
CA LYS A 335 -11.54 -1.82 16.32
C LYS A 335 -12.37 -2.59 15.30
N ILE A 336 -11.76 -3.52 14.57
CA ILE A 336 -12.47 -4.36 13.59
C ILE A 336 -13.48 -5.27 14.29
N GLU A 337 -13.11 -5.92 15.39
CA GLU A 337 -14.01 -6.80 16.13
C GLU A 337 -15.20 -6.01 16.70
N ARG A 338 -14.97 -4.78 17.20
CA ARG A 338 -16.05 -3.89 17.65
C ARG A 338 -17.01 -3.55 16.52
N VAL A 339 -16.52 -3.25 15.32
CA VAL A 339 -17.37 -3.00 14.14
C VAL A 339 -18.15 -4.26 13.77
N LYS A 340 -17.50 -5.42 13.74
CA LYS A 340 -18.15 -6.70 13.43
C LYS A 340 -19.28 -7.01 14.42
N ARG A 341 -19.05 -6.80 15.72
CA ARG A 341 -20.08 -6.96 16.76
C ARG A 341 -21.21 -5.95 16.60
N ALA A 342 -20.90 -4.67 16.38
CA ALA A 342 -21.93 -3.65 16.16
C ALA A 342 -22.83 -3.98 14.96
N ILE A 343 -22.24 -4.48 13.86
CA ILE A 343 -23.01 -4.96 12.70
C ILE A 343 -23.86 -6.17 13.10
N HIS A 344 -23.30 -7.14 13.81
CA HIS A 344 -24.06 -8.31 14.27
C HIS A 344 -25.25 -7.94 15.16
N LEU A 345 -25.06 -6.98 16.06
CA LEU A 345 -26.09 -6.47 16.98
C LEU A 345 -27.26 -5.81 16.24
N LEU A 346 -27.00 -5.11 15.12
CA LEU A 346 -28.07 -4.57 14.28
C LEU A 346 -28.99 -5.65 13.70
N PHE A 347 -28.54 -6.90 13.68
CA PHE A 347 -29.27 -8.05 13.13
C PHE A 347 -29.64 -9.09 14.21
N SER A 348 -29.41 -8.82 15.51
CA SER A 348 -29.74 -9.74 16.61
C SER A 348 -30.78 -9.13 17.55
N GLU A 349 -31.63 -9.96 18.15
CA GLU A 349 -32.62 -9.55 19.16
C GLU A 349 -32.04 -9.49 20.59
N GLU A 350 -30.74 -9.77 20.79
CA GLU A 350 -30.10 -9.79 22.11
C GLU A 350 -29.76 -8.38 22.62
N ASP A 351 -30.23 -8.06 23.83
CA ASP A 351 -29.78 -6.88 24.59
C ASP A 351 -28.35 -7.11 25.10
N TYR A 352 -27.40 -6.32 24.58
CA TYR A 352 -25.97 -6.51 24.81
C TYR A 352 -25.41 -5.43 25.74
N ASP A 353 -24.87 -5.84 26.89
CA ASP A 353 -24.22 -4.94 27.84
C ASP A 353 -22.78 -4.63 27.40
N VAL A 354 -22.64 -3.57 26.60
CA VAL A 354 -21.37 -3.11 26.02
C VAL A 354 -20.36 -2.72 27.11
N GLU A 355 -20.80 -2.23 28.28
CA GLU A 355 -19.89 -1.70 29.31
C GLU A 355 -19.12 -2.81 30.04
N ASN A 356 -19.77 -3.93 30.37
CA ASN A 356 -19.14 -5.02 31.11
C ASN A 356 -18.10 -5.81 30.31
N GLU A 357 -18.27 -5.93 29.00
CA GLU A 357 -17.28 -6.54 28.10
C GLU A 357 -16.12 -5.60 27.74
N GLU A 358 -16.32 -4.28 27.80
CA GLU A 358 -15.23 -3.34 27.55
C GLU A 358 -14.20 -3.31 28.68
N LEU A 359 -14.46 -3.87 29.86
CA LEU A 359 -13.52 -3.96 31.00
C LEU A 359 -12.42 -5.00 30.77
N SER A 360 -11.15 -4.66 31.08
CA SER A 360 -10.06 -5.65 30.99
C SER A 360 -10.14 -6.59 32.18
N LEU A 361 -9.47 -7.74 32.10
CA LEU A 361 -9.24 -8.59 33.27
C LEU A 361 -8.74 -7.80 34.49
N PHE A 362 -7.81 -6.87 34.29
CA PHE A 362 -7.27 -6.04 35.38
C PHE A 362 -8.29 -5.05 35.93
N ASP A 363 -9.12 -4.44 35.09
CA ASP A 363 -10.19 -3.56 35.55
C ASP A 363 -11.22 -4.35 36.36
N ARG A 364 -11.59 -5.56 35.89
CA ARG A 364 -12.48 -6.47 36.61
C ARG A 364 -11.90 -6.84 37.98
N PHE A 365 -10.61 -7.17 38.04
CA PHE A 365 -9.93 -7.43 39.32
C PHE A 365 -9.95 -6.22 40.26
N LYS A 366 -9.69 -5.01 39.75
CA LYS A 366 -9.77 -3.78 40.56
C LYS A 366 -11.18 -3.52 41.08
N THR A 367 -12.20 -3.72 40.25
CA THR A 367 -13.60 -3.56 40.67
C THR A 367 -13.97 -4.56 41.76
N VAL A 368 -13.51 -5.81 41.64
CA VAL A 368 -13.71 -6.84 42.67
C VAL A 368 -12.97 -6.51 43.96
N GLN A 369 -11.72 -6.04 43.89
CA GLN A 369 -10.96 -5.60 45.06
C GLN A 369 -11.65 -4.43 45.76
N LYS A 370 -12.07 -3.41 45.00
CA LYS A 370 -12.77 -2.25 45.53
C LYS A 370 -14.09 -2.64 46.21
N LYS A 371 -14.88 -3.52 45.59
CA LYS A 371 -16.09 -4.08 46.22
C LYS A 371 -15.77 -4.82 47.52
N LYS A 372 -14.68 -5.59 47.56
CA LYS A 372 -14.26 -6.32 48.76
C LYS A 372 -13.79 -5.38 49.87
N GLU A 373 -13.15 -4.27 49.53
CA GLU A 373 -12.76 -3.21 50.46
C GLU A 373 -13.99 -2.47 51.01
N GLU A 374 -14.94 -2.10 50.15
CA GLU A 374 -16.21 -1.47 50.55
C GLU A 374 -17.04 -2.36 51.48
N LEU A 375 -17.18 -3.66 51.16
CA LEU A 375 -17.85 -4.64 52.02
C LEU A 375 -17.16 -4.81 53.38
N ASN A 376 -15.82 -4.78 53.42
CA ASN A 376 -15.08 -4.89 54.68
C ASN A 376 -15.18 -3.62 55.55
N VAL A 377 -15.47 -2.46 54.95
CA VAL A 377 -15.72 -1.19 55.66
C VAL A 377 -17.13 -1.14 56.22
N GLU A 378 -18.13 -1.75 55.56
CA GLU A 378 -19.52 -1.84 56.08
C GLU A 378 -19.68 -2.88 57.21
N THR A 379 -18.78 -3.87 57.32
CA THR A 379 -18.79 -4.87 58.41
C THR A 379 -17.95 -4.51 59.64
N LYS A 380 -17.36 -3.31 59.70
CA LYS A 380 -16.68 -2.75 60.88
C LYS A 380 -17.50 -1.61 61.46
#